data_AF-A0A355DIG0-F1
#
_entry.id   AF-A0A355DIG0-F1
#
_cell.length_a   1.000
_cell.length_b   1.000
_cell.length_c   1.000
_cell.angle_alpha   90.00
_cell.angle_beta   90.00
_cell.angle_gamma   90.00
#
_symmetry.space_group_name_H-M   'P 1'
#
loop_
_entity.id
_entity.type
_entity.pdbx_description
1 polymer ?
#
loop_
_entity_poly.entity_id
_entity_poly.type
_entity_poly.pdbx_seq_one_letter_code
_entity_poly.pdbx_strand_id
1 'polypeptide(L)'
;VVPVTTVCCPACGEDEDLTGERQGPPGAETITVTCGTCGLVWERDLAPACPSCGSTDVRPALQSIVEKSRGTQLSIQSLRVVHLCPACDTEQLAEWNRGNTPLRPAESPVDGD
;
A
#
# COMPACT_ATOMS: atom_id res chain seq x y z
N VAL A 1 -5.81 -8.84 1.90
CA VAL A 1 -5.05 -8.11 2.95
C VAL A 1 -3.74 -7.58 2.38
N VAL A 2 -3.64 -6.26 2.18
CA VAL A 2 -2.36 -5.60 1.88
C VAL A 2 -1.49 -5.73 3.14
N PRO A 3 -0.25 -6.25 3.07
CA PRO A 3 0.60 -6.34 4.24
C PRO A 3 0.83 -4.92 4.77
N VAL A 4 0.41 -4.68 6.01
CA VAL A 4 0.81 -3.47 6.73
C VAL A 4 2.29 -3.65 7.02
N THR A 5 3.15 -2.78 6.46
CA THR A 5 4.54 -2.72 6.89
C THR A 5 4.54 -2.22 8.33
N THR A 6 4.79 -3.13 9.28
CA THR A 6 4.91 -2.80 10.70
C THR A 6 6.04 -1.78 10.86
N VAL A 7 5.74 -0.67 11.54
CA VAL A 7 6.73 0.37 11.86
C VAL A 7 7.38 -0.01 13.19
N CYS A 8 8.71 -0.11 13.22
CA CYS A 8 9.47 -0.40 14.44
C CYS A 8 10.53 0.70 14.66
N CYS A 9 10.86 0.97 15.92
CA CYS A 9 11.94 1.87 16.28
C CYS A 9 13.29 1.31 15.82
N PRO A 10 14.07 2.03 15.00
CA PRO A 10 15.33 1.52 14.48
C PRO A 10 16.44 1.41 15.54
N ALA A 11 16.28 2.02 16.72
CA ALA A 11 17.24 1.92 17.81
C ALA A 11 16.96 0.78 18.80
N CYS A 12 15.70 0.57 19.21
CA CYS A 12 15.36 -0.40 20.25
C CYS A 12 14.37 -1.49 19.82
N GLY A 13 13.83 -1.44 18.61
CA GLY A 13 12.89 -2.44 18.08
C GLY A 13 11.44 -2.28 18.54
N GLU A 14 11.14 -1.29 19.39
CA GLU A 14 9.77 -0.98 19.85
C GLU A 14 8.80 -0.77 18.68
N ASP A 15 7.65 -1.42 18.71
CA ASP A 15 6.62 -1.35 17.67
C ASP A 15 5.20 -1.04 18.20
N GLU A 16 5.02 -0.96 19.52
CA GLU A 16 3.74 -0.64 20.17
C GLU A 16 3.69 0.82 20.63
N ASP A 17 4.70 1.29 21.38
CA ASP A 17 4.74 2.65 21.95
C ASP A 17 5.38 3.67 20.99
N LEU A 18 4.68 3.92 19.87
CA LEU A 18 5.10 4.85 18.82
C LEU A 18 4.06 5.96 18.61
N THR A 19 4.51 7.22 18.63
CA THR A 19 3.66 8.39 18.31
C THR A 19 4.07 8.98 16.97
N GLY A 20 3.10 9.24 16.09
CA GLY A 20 3.33 9.83 14.77
C GLY A 20 2.74 11.23 14.62
N GLU A 21 3.51 12.16 14.08
CA GLU A 21 3.07 13.51 13.71
C GLU A 21 3.20 13.72 12.20
N ARG A 22 2.14 14.22 11.54
CA ARG A 22 2.17 14.57 10.13
C ARG A 22 2.41 16.06 9.95
N GLN A 23 3.35 16.43 9.11
CA GLN A 23 3.71 17.82 8.86
C GLN A 23 3.87 18.06 7.35
N GLY A 24 3.72 19.32 6.92
CA GLY A 24 3.86 19.70 5.52
C GLY A 24 2.52 19.87 4.77
N PRO A 25 2.57 20.36 3.51
CA PRO A 25 1.38 20.57 2.71
C PRO A 25 0.85 19.24 2.13
N PRO A 26 -0.43 19.18 1.75
CA PRO A 26 -1.00 17.99 1.09
C PRO A 26 -0.19 17.55 -0.12
N GLY A 27 0.18 16.28 -0.19
CA GLY A 27 0.99 15.69 -1.26
C GLY A 27 2.50 15.80 -1.06
N ALA A 28 2.96 16.46 0.01
CA ALA A 28 4.36 16.47 0.43
C ALA A 28 4.45 16.35 1.97
N GLU A 29 3.51 15.62 2.58
CA GLU A 29 3.55 15.39 4.01
C GLU A 29 4.73 14.50 4.41
N THR A 30 5.42 14.88 5.46
CA THR A 30 6.35 14.01 6.19
C THR A 30 5.63 13.43 7.41
N ILE A 31 6.04 12.23 7.82
CA ILE A 31 5.58 11.61 9.07
C ILE A 31 6.79 11.44 9.97
N THR A 32 6.84 12.21 11.05
CA THR A 32 7.84 12.06 12.10
C THR A 32 7.31 11.08 13.14
N VAL A 33 8.11 10.09 13.51
CA VAL A 33 7.78 9.08 14.52
C VAL A 33 8.66 9.29 15.74
N THR A 34 8.06 9.24 16.92
CA THR A 34 8.74 9.27 18.22
C THR A 34 8.50 7.94 18.94
N CYS A 35 9.58 7.29 19.39
CA CYS A 35 9.51 6.11 20.24
C CYS A 35 9.34 6.54 21.71
N GLY A 36 8.29 6.06 22.38
CA GLY A 36 8.06 6.33 23.80
C GLY A 36 9.04 5.59 24.73
N THR A 37 9.55 4.43 24.30
CA THR A 37 10.51 3.63 25.09
C THR A 37 11.93 4.22 25.14
N CYS A 38 12.49 4.66 24.00
CA CYS A 38 13.88 5.16 23.95
C CYS A 38 14.01 6.64 23.60
N GLY A 39 12.90 7.31 23.23
CA GLY A 39 12.90 8.73 22.88
C GLY A 39 13.48 9.07 21.49
N LEU A 40 13.87 8.06 20.70
CA LEU A 40 14.34 8.31 19.33
C LEU A 40 13.22 8.94 18.49
N VAL A 41 13.58 9.99 17.75
CA VAL A 41 12.73 10.66 16.78
C VAL A 41 13.33 10.45 15.39
N TRP A 42 12.53 9.99 14.43
CA TRP A 42 12.97 9.79 13.05
C TRP A 42 11.86 10.08 12.05
N GLU A 43 12.25 10.43 10.81
CA GLU A 43 11.31 10.54 9.69
C GLU A 43 11.02 9.15 9.14
N ARG A 44 9.73 8.82 9.00
CA ARG A 44 9.30 7.57 8.38
C ARG A 44 9.42 7.71 6.86
N ASP A 45 10.21 6.82 6.26
CA ASP A 45 10.26 6.70 4.80
C ASP A 45 8.88 6.25 4.27
N LEU A 46 8.29 7.08 3.41
CA LEU A 46 7.01 6.84 2.75
C LEU A 46 7.20 6.34 1.32
N ALA A 47 8.44 6.18 0.86
CA ALA A 47 8.72 5.64 -0.46
C ALA A 47 8.09 4.25 -0.58
N PRO A 48 7.33 3.99 -1.67
CA PRO A 48 6.73 2.69 -1.86
C PRO A 48 7.83 1.65 -2.09
N ALA A 49 7.73 0.53 -1.36
CA ALA A 49 8.63 -0.60 -1.48
C ALA A 49 7.84 -1.90 -1.59
N CYS A 50 8.43 -2.92 -2.22
CA CYS A 50 7.85 -4.24 -2.31
C CYS A 50 7.78 -4.87 -0.90
N PRO A 51 6.60 -5.29 -0.42
CA PRO A 51 6.49 -5.88 0.91
C PRO A 51 7.11 -7.28 1.00
N SER A 52 7.37 -7.93 -0.14
CA SER A 52 7.97 -9.27 -0.19
C SER A 52 9.49 -9.25 -0.18
N CYS A 53 10.11 -8.34 -0.94
CA CYS A 53 11.57 -8.32 -1.13
C CYS A 53 12.24 -7.01 -0.68
N GLY A 54 11.48 -6.01 -0.25
CA GLY A 54 11.99 -4.70 0.19
C GLY A 54 12.48 -3.79 -0.93
N SER A 55 12.43 -4.22 -2.20
CA SER A 55 12.89 -3.40 -3.33
C SER A 55 12.07 -2.12 -3.45
N THR A 56 12.75 -0.99 -3.62
CA THR A 56 12.13 0.31 -3.97
C THR A 56 11.89 0.47 -5.47
N ASP A 57 12.37 -0.48 -6.29
CA ASP A 57 12.08 -0.53 -7.71
C ASP A 57 10.68 -1.09 -7.96
N VAL A 58 9.67 -0.25 -7.74
CA VAL A 58 8.25 -0.59 -7.94
C VAL A 58 7.61 0.31 -9.00
N ARG A 59 6.52 -0.17 -9.61
CA ARG A 59 5.78 0.55 -10.67
C ARG A 59 4.36 0.85 -10.22
N PRO A 60 3.88 2.10 -10.31
CA PRO A 60 2.50 2.40 -10.01
C PRO A 60 1.58 1.76 -11.06
N ALA A 61 0.50 1.14 -10.62
CA ALA A 61 -0.57 0.61 -11.44
C ALA A 61 -1.93 0.97 -10.82
N LEU A 62 -2.97 1.04 -11.65
CA LEU A 62 -4.33 1.27 -11.17
C LEU A 62 -5.00 -0.07 -10.91
N GLN A 63 -5.60 -0.22 -9.73
CA GLN A 63 -6.42 -1.36 -9.37
C GLN A 63 -7.86 -0.92 -9.16
N SER A 64 -8.79 -1.66 -9.75
CA SER A 64 -10.21 -1.41 -9.58
C SER A 64 -10.72 -1.84 -8.21
N ILE A 65 -11.63 -1.06 -7.64
CA ILE A 65 -12.45 -1.43 -6.49
C ILE A 65 -13.86 -1.57 -7.02
N VAL A 66 -14.42 -2.78 -6.88
CA VAL A 66 -15.76 -3.10 -7.38
C VAL A 66 -16.68 -3.43 -6.22
N GLU A 67 -17.96 -3.13 -6.40
CA GLU A 67 -19.02 -3.47 -5.45
C GLU A 67 -20.21 -4.08 -6.19
N LYS A 68 -20.97 -4.92 -5.48
CA LYS A 68 -22.22 -5.47 -5.99
C LYS A 68 -23.25 -4.36 -6.06
N SER A 69 -23.81 -4.16 -7.25
CA SER A 69 -24.87 -3.19 -7.49
C SER A 69 -26.24 -3.83 -7.25
N ARG A 70 -27.02 -4.10 -8.32
CA ARG A 70 -28.28 -4.84 -8.25
C ARG A 70 -28.13 -6.22 -8.90
N GLY A 71 -28.73 -7.24 -8.30
CA GLY A 71 -28.62 -8.62 -8.79
C GLY A 71 -27.17 -9.12 -8.68
N THR A 72 -26.65 -9.77 -9.72
CA THR A 72 -25.26 -10.30 -9.78
C THR A 72 -24.26 -9.35 -10.43
N GLN A 73 -24.65 -8.12 -10.75
CA GLN A 73 -23.80 -7.17 -11.46
C GLN A 73 -22.79 -6.49 -10.53
N LEU A 74 -21.51 -6.55 -10.90
CA LEU A 74 -20.42 -5.79 -10.28
C LEU A 74 -20.17 -4.49 -11.06
N SER A 75 -19.95 -3.40 -10.32
CA SER A 75 -19.61 -2.09 -10.89
C SER A 75 -18.32 -1.57 -10.27
N ILE A 76 -17.45 -0.97 -11.08
CA ILE A 76 -16.28 -0.23 -10.58
C ILE A 76 -16.78 1.01 -9.84
N GLN A 77 -16.47 1.11 -8.56
CA GLN A 77 -16.79 2.27 -7.72
C GLN A 77 -15.66 3.29 -7.73
N SER A 78 -14.41 2.80 -7.71
CA SER A 78 -13.23 3.65 -7.68
C SER A 78 -11.99 2.90 -8.17
N LEU A 79 -10.90 3.65 -8.33
CA LEU A 79 -9.57 3.13 -8.61
C LEU A 79 -8.65 3.49 -7.46
N ARG A 80 -7.73 2.59 -7.12
CA ARG A 80 -6.61 2.87 -6.21
C ARG A 80 -5.28 2.66 -6.92
N VAL A 81 -4.26 3.39 -6.49
CA VAL A 81 -2.88 3.13 -6.93
C VAL A 81 -2.32 1.98 -6.11
N VAL A 82 -1.73 1.00 -6.79
CA VAL A 82 -0.91 -0.05 -6.20
C VAL A 82 0.50 -0.01 -6.79
N HIS A 83 1.48 -0.54 -6.06
CA HIS A 83 2.87 -0.56 -6.49
C HIS A 83 3.30 -2.00 -6.76
N LEU A 84 3.61 -2.30 -8.02
CA LEU A 84 4.01 -3.64 -8.46
C LEU A 84 5.53 -3.76 -8.52
N CYS A 85 6.06 -4.81 -7.91
CA CYS A 85 7.47 -5.16 -7.99
C CYS A 85 7.74 -5.98 -9.27
N PRO A 86 8.71 -5.60 -10.12
CA PRO A 86 9.06 -6.38 -11.31
C PRO A 86 9.47 -7.83 -11.00
N ALA A 87 10.03 -8.07 -9.82
CA ALA A 87 10.48 -9.40 -9.39
C ALA A 87 9.40 -10.24 -8.70
N CYS A 88 8.51 -9.62 -7.91
CA CYS A 88 7.49 -10.35 -7.14
C CYS A 88 6.11 -10.38 -7.81
N ASP A 89 5.77 -9.35 -8.60
CA ASP A 89 4.45 -9.16 -9.21
C ASP A 89 4.49 -9.28 -10.74
N THR A 90 5.41 -10.10 -11.27
CA THR A 90 5.74 -10.15 -12.71
C THR A 90 4.50 -10.37 -13.61
N GLU A 91 3.58 -11.25 -13.22
CA GLU A 91 2.36 -11.53 -13.98
C GLU A 91 1.39 -10.34 -14.00
N GLN A 92 1.16 -9.71 -12.84
CA GLN A 92 0.32 -8.52 -12.72
C GLN A 92 0.93 -7.34 -13.48
N LEU A 93 2.26 -7.18 -13.41
CA LEU A 93 2.96 -6.14 -14.16
C LEU A 93 2.87 -6.38 -15.67
N ALA A 94 2.96 -7.63 -16.11
CA ALA A 94 2.75 -7.99 -17.52
C ALA A 94 1.29 -7.79 -17.98
N GLU A 95 0.31 -7.98 -17.10
CA GLU A 95 -1.11 -7.64 -17.37
C GLU A 95 -1.28 -6.13 -17.52
N TRP A 96 -0.76 -5.35 -16.57
CA TRP A 96 -0.80 -3.90 -16.61
C TRP A 96 -0.14 -3.33 -17.86
N ASN A 97 1.02 -3.86 -18.24
CA ASN A 97 1.76 -3.40 -19.43
C ASN A 97 1.07 -3.77 -20.76
N ARG A 98 0.12 -4.72 -20.77
CA ARG A 98 -0.55 -5.17 -21.99
C ARG A 98 -1.72 -4.27 -22.44
N GLY A 99 -2.19 -3.35 -21.60
CA GLY A 99 -3.35 -2.53 -21.98
C GLY A 99 -3.63 -1.34 -21.08
N ASN A 100 -4.73 -0.65 -21.38
CA ASN A 100 -5.18 0.55 -20.65
C ASN A 100 -6.33 0.22 -19.67
N THR A 101 -6.32 -0.99 -19.11
CA THR A 101 -7.35 -1.49 -18.20
C THR A 101 -6.78 -1.62 -16.80
N PRO A 102 -7.46 -1.09 -15.76
CA PRO A 102 -7.06 -1.30 -14.38
C PRO A 102 -6.97 -2.79 -14.04
N LEU A 103 -6.04 -3.13 -13.15
CA LEU A 103 -5.94 -4.46 -12.56
C LEU A 103 -7.26 -4.86 -11.89
N ARG A 104 -7.50 -6.16 -11.90
CA ARG A 104 -8.65 -6.74 -11.22
C ARG A 104 -8.62 -6.43 -9.71
N PRO A 105 -9.79 -6.35 -9.07
CA PRO A 105 -9.90 -6.16 -7.62
C PRO A 105 -9.15 -7.26 -6.87
N ALA A 106 -8.56 -6.91 -5.72
CA ALA A 106 -7.83 -7.88 -4.88
C ALA A 106 -8.75 -8.91 -4.21
N GLU A 107 -10.01 -8.53 -3.99
CA GLU A 107 -11.02 -9.37 -3.35
C GLU A 107 -12.30 -9.29 -4.20
N SER A 108 -12.93 -10.44 -4.44
CA SER A 108 -14.18 -10.51 -5.20
C SER A 108 -15.36 -10.32 -4.26
N PRO A 109 -16.30 -9.38 -4.52
CA PRO A 109 -17.47 -9.19 -3.66
C PRO A 109 -18.49 -10.34 -3.71
N VAL A 110 -18.23 -11.40 -4.45
CA VAL A 110 -19.14 -12.55 -4.64
C VAL A 110 -18.69 -13.83 -3.95
N ASP A 111 -17.51 -13.85 -3.32
CA ASP A 111 -16.96 -15.05 -2.64
C ASP A 111 -17.45 -15.18 -1.18
N GLY A 112 -18.37 -14.31 -0.74
CA GLY A 112 -19.03 -14.37 0.55
C GLY A 112 -20.51 -14.70 0.42
N ASP A 113 -20.83 -15.97 0.13
CA ASP A 113 -22.13 -16.61 0.41
C ASP A 113 -21.92 -18.10 0.72
#